data_AF-A0A926GYB2-F1
#
_entry.id   AF-A0A926GYB2-F1
#
_cell.length_a   1.000
_cell.length_b   1.000
_cell.length_c   1.000
_cell.angle_alpha   90.00
_cell.angle_beta   90.00
_cell.angle_gamma   90.00
#
_symmetry.space_group_name_H-M   'P 1'
#
loop_
_entity.id
_entity.type
_entity.pdbx_description
1 polymer ?
#
loop_
_entity_poly.entity_id
_entity_poly.type
_entity_poly.pdbx_seq_one_letter_code
_entity_poly.pdbx_strand_id
1 'polypeptide(L)'
;LAAAIVQACAAKHECRLPDIGDFEAILGRGVTGRLAGRRYFIGNQALTEENRVCSPEVEAAIDRLEDEGKTPVVLTDDKEPLAVLGVADTLRPESREALQALRELGIQVVMLTGDSQRVADAVAAQVGVETARGELLPEQKLSFIESLMREKNIVGMVGDGINDAPALAKANIGFSVGQGGSDTALETADVVLLHGDLRQLPYFVRLSRETTTVLAQNIAFALGIKAVVFVLALMNHATLWMAVLADVGTSLLVVANGLRLLRFRAGR
;
A
#
# COMPACT_ATOMS: atom_id res chain seq x y z
N LEU A 1 11.51 4.31 12.67
CA LEU A 1 11.92 5.34 13.66
C LEU A 1 13.39 5.25 14.09
N ALA A 2 13.80 4.24 14.89
CA ALA A 2 15.18 4.18 15.43
C ALA A 2 16.27 4.20 14.35
N ALA A 3 16.11 3.41 13.28
CA ALA A 3 17.05 3.41 12.14
C ALA A 3 17.16 4.78 11.47
N ALA A 4 16.06 5.53 11.34
CA ALA A 4 16.06 6.85 10.73
C ALA A 4 16.85 7.87 11.57
N ILE A 5 16.72 7.82 12.90
CA ILE A 5 17.49 8.68 13.82
C ILE A 5 18.99 8.38 13.72
N VAL A 6 19.36 7.09 13.69
CA VAL A 6 20.76 6.67 13.55
C VAL A 6 21.34 7.09 12.20
N GLN A 7 20.60 6.90 11.11
CA GLN A 7 21.00 7.34 9.76
C GLN A 7 21.17 8.86 9.69
N ALA A 8 20.25 9.63 10.27
CA ALA A 8 20.35 11.08 10.32
C ALA A 8 21.57 11.56 11.11
N CYS A 9 21.96 10.83 12.17
CA CYS A 9 23.19 11.11 12.91
C CYS A 9 24.43 10.74 12.08
N ALA A 10 24.45 9.57 11.47
CA ALA A 10 25.56 9.11 10.63
C ALA A 10 25.83 10.02 9.41
N ALA A 11 24.78 10.64 8.86
CA ALA A 11 24.90 11.62 7.79
C ALA A 11 25.59 12.93 8.21
N LYS A 12 25.65 13.23 9.51
CA LYS A 12 26.38 14.38 10.05
C LYS A 12 27.84 13.98 10.33
N HIS A 13 28.80 14.80 9.89
CA HIS A 13 30.25 14.51 9.96
C HIS A 13 30.84 14.35 11.39
N GLU A 14 30.08 14.60 12.46
CA GLU A 14 30.57 14.54 13.86
C GLU A 14 29.69 13.69 14.79
N CYS A 15 29.06 12.62 14.30
CA CYS A 15 28.30 11.73 15.16
C CYS A 15 29.18 10.66 15.83
N ARG A 16 29.49 10.83 17.11
CA ARG A 16 30.02 9.76 17.98
C ARG A 16 28.89 9.21 18.84
N LEU A 17 28.58 7.92 18.68
CA LEU A 17 27.59 7.24 19.51
C LEU A 17 28.27 6.80 20.82
N PRO A 18 27.84 7.33 21.97
CA PRO A 18 28.38 6.89 23.26
C PRO A 18 27.82 5.50 23.61
N ASP A 19 28.56 4.77 24.45
CA ASP A 19 28.13 3.46 24.94
C ASP A 19 27.00 3.64 25.98
N ILE A 20 25.94 2.83 25.85
CA ILE A 20 24.73 2.94 26.68
C ILE A 20 24.63 1.70 27.56
N GLY A 21 24.52 1.90 28.87
CA GLY A 21 24.24 0.85 29.84
C GLY A 21 22.74 0.66 30.09
N ASP A 22 22.34 -0.47 30.67
CA ASP A 22 20.95 -0.77 31.08
C ASP A 22 19.90 -0.47 29.98
N PHE A 23 20.17 -0.86 28.74
CA PHE A 23 19.21 -0.67 27.64
C PHE A 23 18.01 -1.61 27.80
N GLU A 24 16.81 -1.05 27.75
CA GLU A 24 15.56 -1.80 27.81
C GLU A 24 14.56 -1.23 26.81
N ALA A 25 13.90 -2.13 26.06
CA ALA A 25 12.88 -1.78 25.08
C ALA A 25 11.48 -1.93 25.70
N ILE A 26 10.72 -0.83 25.72
CA ILE A 26 9.35 -0.78 26.25
C ILE A 26 8.40 -0.92 25.06
N LEU A 27 7.83 -2.12 24.90
CA LEU A 27 6.92 -2.46 23.81
C LEU A 27 5.79 -1.42 23.66
N GLY A 28 5.66 -0.88 22.45
CA GLY A 28 4.63 0.10 22.09
C GLY A 28 4.81 1.51 22.68
N ARG A 29 5.89 1.78 23.42
CA ARG A 29 6.13 3.09 24.05
C ARG A 29 7.47 3.72 23.68
N GLY A 30 8.54 2.93 23.64
CA GLY A 30 9.87 3.46 23.35
C GLY A 30 11.01 2.61 23.88
N VAL A 31 12.12 3.26 24.19
CA VAL A 31 13.34 2.65 24.73
C VAL A 31 13.88 3.49 25.90
N THR A 32 14.53 2.82 26.84
CA THR A 32 15.23 3.45 27.97
C THR A 32 16.69 3.00 27.99
N GLY A 33 17.56 3.84 28.54
CA GLY A 33 18.97 3.54 28.69
C GLY A 33 19.66 4.49 29.65
N ARG A 34 20.86 4.10 30.10
CA ARG A 34 21.70 4.90 30.99
C ARG A 34 22.95 5.38 30.28
N LEU A 35 23.20 6.67 30.39
CA LEU A 35 24.39 7.34 29.88
C LEU A 35 24.98 8.23 30.97
N ALA A 36 26.27 8.03 31.27
CA ALA A 36 27.00 8.78 32.31
C ALA A 36 26.29 8.80 33.69
N GLY A 37 25.64 7.69 34.07
CA GLY A 37 24.93 7.53 35.35
C GLY A 37 23.52 8.15 35.41
N ARG A 38 23.05 8.80 34.33
CA ARG A 38 21.68 9.32 34.20
C ARG A 38 20.84 8.40 33.32
N ARG A 39 19.56 8.26 33.65
CA ARG A 39 18.59 7.51 32.84
C ARG A 39 17.93 8.44 31.84
N TYR A 40 17.80 7.96 30.60
CA TYR A 40 17.16 8.65 29.50
C TYR A 40 16.07 7.77 28.93
N PHE A 41 15.01 8.42 28.47
CA PHE A 41 13.87 7.78 27.83
C PHE A 41 13.65 8.40 26.46
N ILE A 42 13.41 7.56 25.45
CA ILE A 42 13.06 7.97 24.09
C ILE A 42 11.77 7.25 23.72
N GLY A 43 10.69 7.99 23.47
CA GLY A 43 9.40 7.35 23.18
C GLY A 43 8.31 8.31 22.71
N ASN A 44 7.09 7.78 22.72
CA ASN A 44 5.87 8.51 22.37
C ASN A 44 5.36 9.40 23.52
N GLN A 45 4.27 10.13 23.27
CA GLN A 45 3.63 10.99 24.26
C GLN A 45 3.25 10.22 25.54
N ALA A 46 2.73 9.00 25.43
CA ALA A 46 2.34 8.19 26.58
C ALA A 46 3.50 7.91 27.55
N LEU A 47 4.71 7.67 27.04
CA LEU A 47 5.91 7.50 27.88
C LEU A 47 6.29 8.81 28.61
N THR A 48 6.09 9.94 27.94
CA THR A 48 6.38 11.28 28.47
C THR A 48 5.43 11.66 29.60
N GLU A 49 4.14 11.31 29.45
CA GLU A 49 3.11 11.49 30.47
C GLU A 49 3.33 10.59 31.68
N GLU A 50 3.69 9.32 31.47
CA GLU A 50 3.98 8.36 32.53
C GLU A 50 5.14 8.82 33.42
N ASN A 51 6.19 9.38 32.81
CA ASN A 51 7.32 9.95 33.53
C ASN A 51 7.01 11.29 34.21
N ARG A 52 5.81 11.87 33.98
CA ARG A 52 5.38 13.20 34.47
C ARG A 52 6.28 14.35 34.03
N VAL A 53 6.86 14.20 32.83
CA VAL A 53 7.79 15.17 32.24
C VAL A 53 7.12 16.00 31.14
N CYS A 54 5.84 15.73 30.85
CA CYS A 54 5.07 16.46 29.84
C CYS A 54 4.77 17.90 30.32
N SER A 55 5.29 18.88 29.58
CA SER A 55 4.96 20.29 29.75
C SER A 55 4.07 20.77 28.58
N PRO A 56 3.28 21.85 28.75
CA PRO A 56 2.47 22.41 27.67
C PRO A 56 3.28 22.80 26.42
N GLU A 57 4.56 23.14 26.59
CA GLU A 57 5.46 23.46 25.48
C GLU A 57 5.83 22.23 24.66
N VAL A 58 6.04 21.09 25.32
CA VAL A 58 6.31 19.81 24.66
C VAL A 58 5.08 19.31 23.94
N GLU A 59 3.91 19.40 24.57
CA GLU A 59 2.64 19.02 23.96
C GLU A 59 2.37 19.84 22.69
N ALA A 60 2.58 21.17 22.74
CA ALA A 60 2.47 22.04 21.57
C ALA A 60 3.50 21.72 20.47
N ALA A 61 4.69 21.19 20.83
CA ALA A 61 5.70 20.77 19.87
C ALA A 61 5.35 19.42 19.23
N ILE A 62 4.80 18.49 20.00
CA ILE A 62 4.27 17.20 19.53
C ILE A 62 3.15 17.48 18.53
N ASP A 63 2.13 18.25 18.92
CA ASP A 63 0.98 18.61 18.10
C ASP A 63 1.43 19.19 16.74
N ARG A 64 2.38 20.13 16.75
CA ARG A 64 2.90 20.75 15.53
C ARG A 64 3.58 19.74 14.60
N LEU A 65 4.34 18.80 15.16
CA LEU A 65 5.01 17.77 14.36
C LEU A 65 4.01 16.79 13.76
N GLU A 66 2.98 16.41 14.52
CA GLU A 66 1.90 15.56 14.00
C GLU A 66 1.11 16.24 12.87
N ASP A 67 0.81 17.54 13.03
CA ASP A 67 0.14 18.35 12.00
C ASP A 67 0.99 18.47 10.71
N GLU A 68 2.32 18.41 10.83
CA GLU A 68 3.25 18.34 9.70
C GLU A 68 3.38 16.93 9.09
N GLY A 69 2.69 15.92 9.64
CA GLY A 69 2.78 14.53 9.21
C GLY A 69 4.06 13.82 9.65
N LYS A 70 4.67 14.28 10.75
CA LYS A 70 5.88 13.67 11.33
C LYS A 70 5.50 12.93 12.60
N THR A 71 6.02 11.71 12.76
CA THR A 71 5.89 10.94 13.99
C THR A 71 6.80 11.56 15.06
N PRO A 72 6.23 12.12 16.15
CA PRO A 72 7.00 12.77 17.20
C PRO A 72 7.64 11.73 18.12
N VAL A 73 8.90 11.97 18.48
CA VAL A 73 9.65 11.18 19.45
C VAL A 73 10.25 12.14 20.47
N VAL A 74 9.91 11.94 21.74
CA VAL A 74 10.39 12.79 22.84
C VAL A 74 11.57 12.11 23.50
N LEU A 75 12.66 12.87 23.68
CA LEU A 75 13.80 12.51 24.51
C LEU A 75 13.63 13.20 25.87
N THR A 76 13.58 12.43 26.94
CA THR A 76 13.51 12.94 28.32
C THR A 76 14.63 12.37 29.17
N ASP A 77 15.00 13.08 30.23
CA ASP A 77 15.67 12.48 31.38
C ASP A 77 14.65 12.20 32.50
N ASP A 78 15.13 11.90 33.72
CA ASP A 78 14.28 11.63 34.89
C ASP A 78 13.49 12.87 35.39
N LYS A 79 13.76 14.08 34.88
CA LYS A 79 13.24 15.35 35.42
C LYS A 79 12.60 16.26 34.38
N GLU A 80 13.16 16.33 33.17
CA GLU A 80 12.77 17.31 32.16
C GLU A 80 12.87 16.76 30.72
N PRO A 81 12.07 17.31 29.79
CA PRO A 81 12.13 16.95 28.39
C PRO A 81 13.31 17.68 27.74
N LEU A 82 14.20 16.94 27.08
CA LEU A 82 15.43 17.48 26.50
C LEU A 82 15.25 17.87 25.03
N ALA A 83 14.48 17.10 24.27
CA ALA A 83 14.22 17.36 22.85
C ALA A 83 12.95 16.65 22.35
N VAL A 84 12.33 17.24 21.33
CA VAL A 84 11.28 16.59 20.53
C VAL A 84 11.80 16.45 19.10
N LEU A 85 11.81 15.22 18.59
CA LEU A 85 12.31 14.86 17.27
C LEU A 85 11.12 14.45 16.40
N GLY A 86 10.95 15.09 15.23
CA GLY A 86 9.98 14.65 14.23
C GLY A 86 10.64 13.74 13.21
N VAL A 87 10.15 12.50 13.09
CA VAL A 87 10.59 11.56 12.06
C VAL A 87 9.45 11.39 11.07
N ALA A 88 9.71 11.62 9.79
CA ALA A 88 8.75 11.33 8.74
C ALA A 88 9.40 10.47 7.66
N ASP A 89 8.60 9.57 7.09
CA ASP A 89 8.94 8.94 5.84
C ASP A 89 8.79 9.95 4.71
N THR A 90 9.77 9.98 3.82
CA THR A 90 9.72 10.88 2.66
C THR A 90 8.66 10.35 1.70
N LEU A 91 7.66 11.18 1.42
CA LEU A 91 6.67 10.86 0.41
C LEU A 91 7.35 10.72 -0.94
N ARG A 92 7.03 9.61 -1.62
CA ARG A 92 7.51 9.37 -2.97
C ARG A 92 6.85 10.37 -3.92
N PRO A 93 7.61 11.05 -4.79
CA PRO A 93 7.05 12.07 -5.70
C PRO A 93 5.98 11.48 -6.64
N GLU A 94 6.11 10.21 -7.02
CA GLU A 94 5.15 9.49 -7.86
C GLU A 94 3.83 9.12 -7.14
N SER A 95 3.78 9.15 -5.80
CA SER A 95 2.58 8.78 -5.05
C SER A 95 1.39 9.66 -5.41
N ARG A 96 1.59 10.97 -5.49
CA ARG A 96 0.51 11.91 -5.80
C ARG A 96 -0.05 11.69 -7.21
N GLU A 97 0.83 11.50 -8.19
CA GLU A 97 0.44 11.22 -9.58
C GLU A 97 -0.35 9.91 -9.68
N ALA A 98 0.15 8.84 -9.05
CA ALA A 98 -0.50 7.53 -9.07
C ALA A 98 -1.89 7.55 -8.42
N LEU A 99 -2.01 8.20 -7.26
CA LEU A 99 -3.27 8.31 -6.53
C LEU A 99 -4.30 9.16 -7.27
N GLN A 100 -3.86 10.25 -7.91
CA GLN A 100 -4.74 11.04 -8.77
C GLN A 100 -5.25 10.21 -9.95
N ALA A 101 -4.38 9.47 -10.64
CA ALA A 101 -4.78 8.61 -11.75
C ALA A 101 -5.77 7.50 -11.33
N LEU A 102 -5.62 6.94 -10.12
CA LEU A 102 -6.58 5.97 -9.58
C LEU A 102 -7.95 6.63 -9.32
N ARG A 103 -7.96 7.86 -8.80
CA ARG A 103 -9.20 8.63 -8.59
C ARG A 103 -9.91 8.93 -9.91
N GLU A 104 -9.16 9.31 -10.95
CA GLU A 104 -9.70 9.52 -12.31
C GLU A 104 -10.30 8.25 -12.91
N LEU A 105 -9.83 7.07 -12.50
CA LEU A 105 -10.43 5.77 -12.87
C LEU A 105 -11.69 5.41 -12.08
N GLY A 106 -12.12 6.28 -11.14
CA GLY A 106 -13.27 6.08 -10.27
C GLY A 106 -13.00 5.14 -9.10
N ILE A 107 -11.75 4.99 -8.68
CA ILE A 107 -11.36 4.10 -7.58
C ILE A 107 -11.21 4.94 -6.31
N GLN A 108 -11.92 4.54 -5.26
CA GLN A 108 -11.76 5.15 -3.94
C GLN A 108 -10.48 4.61 -3.29
N VAL A 109 -9.64 5.53 -2.82
CA VAL A 109 -8.40 5.22 -2.10
C VAL A 109 -8.61 5.50 -0.62
N VAL A 110 -8.21 4.54 0.23
CA VAL A 110 -8.20 4.68 1.68
C VAL A 110 -6.80 4.35 2.20
N MET A 111 -6.26 5.20 3.08
CA MET A 111 -4.95 5.00 3.70
C MET A 111 -5.12 4.35 5.08
N LEU A 112 -4.36 3.28 5.35
CA LEU A 112 -4.33 2.60 6.64
C LEU A 112 -2.89 2.62 7.19
N THR A 113 -2.69 3.19 8.37
CA THR A 113 -1.37 3.26 9.03
C THR A 113 -1.46 2.92 10.52
N GLY A 114 -0.31 2.52 11.08
CA GLY A 114 -0.14 2.37 12.53
C GLY A 114 0.30 3.65 13.24
N ASP A 115 0.67 4.70 12.50
CA ASP A 115 0.99 6.03 13.06
C ASP A 115 -0.27 6.74 13.60
N SER A 116 -0.11 7.81 14.37
CA SER A 116 -1.25 8.54 14.95
C SER A 116 -2.21 9.05 13.88
N GLN A 117 -3.50 9.17 14.24
CA GLN A 117 -4.53 9.61 13.29
C GLN A 117 -4.18 10.99 12.67
N ARG A 118 -3.60 11.90 13.45
CA ARG A 118 -3.15 13.22 12.97
C ARG A 118 -2.07 13.11 11.90
N VAL A 119 -1.06 12.27 12.11
CA VAL A 119 -0.02 12.01 11.11
C VAL A 119 -0.63 11.43 9.84
N ALA A 120 -1.56 10.48 9.97
CA ALA A 120 -2.27 9.89 8.85
C ALA A 120 -3.06 10.94 8.04
N ASP A 121 -3.78 11.84 8.70
CA ASP A 121 -4.56 12.89 8.07
C ASP A 121 -3.67 13.92 7.36
N ALA A 122 -2.57 14.33 7.99
CA ALA A 122 -1.60 15.25 7.42
C ALA A 122 -0.95 14.66 6.15
N VAL A 123 -0.55 13.39 6.20
CA VAL A 123 0.02 12.68 5.04
C VAL A 123 -1.03 12.52 3.94
N ALA A 124 -2.24 12.12 4.28
CA ALA A 124 -3.34 11.97 3.33
C ALA A 124 -3.68 13.28 2.62
N ALA A 125 -3.67 14.41 3.33
CA ALA A 125 -3.85 15.74 2.73
C ALA A 125 -2.72 16.08 1.74
N GLN A 126 -1.47 15.70 2.05
CA GLN A 126 -0.32 15.93 1.16
C GLN A 126 -0.39 15.09 -0.12
N VAL A 127 -0.97 13.89 -0.09
CA VAL A 127 -1.11 13.02 -1.27
C VAL A 127 -2.48 13.08 -1.95
N GLY A 128 -3.46 13.77 -1.37
CA GLY A 128 -4.80 13.94 -1.92
C GLY A 128 -5.74 12.76 -1.69
N VAL A 129 -5.57 12.02 -0.59
CA VAL A 129 -6.43 10.90 -0.18
C VAL A 129 -7.56 11.42 0.72
N GLU A 130 -8.80 11.01 0.44
CA GLU A 130 -10.00 11.51 1.15
C GLU A 130 -10.23 10.84 2.51
N THR A 131 -9.74 9.61 2.70
CA THR A 131 -9.97 8.86 3.94
C THR A 131 -8.68 8.22 4.41
N ALA A 132 -8.26 8.57 5.63
CA ALA A 132 -7.12 7.98 6.30
C ALA A 132 -7.52 7.46 7.68
N ARG A 133 -6.92 6.34 8.09
CA ARG A 133 -7.08 5.75 9.41
C ARG A 133 -5.71 5.45 10.00
N GLY A 134 -5.39 6.14 11.08
CA GLY A 134 -4.22 5.89 11.92
C GLY A 134 -4.53 4.97 13.10
N GLU A 135 -3.49 4.68 13.87
CA GLU A 135 -3.50 3.91 15.12
C GLU A 135 -4.05 2.49 14.96
N LEU A 136 -3.90 1.92 13.76
CA LEU A 136 -4.40 0.58 13.46
C LEU A 136 -3.37 -0.49 13.77
N LEU A 137 -3.78 -1.45 14.59
CA LEU A 137 -3.11 -2.74 14.71
C LEU A 137 -3.32 -3.60 13.44
N PRO A 138 -2.44 -4.57 13.15
CA PRO A 138 -2.58 -5.46 11.99
C PRO A 138 -3.97 -6.13 11.90
N GLU A 139 -4.55 -6.55 13.03
CA GLU A 139 -5.87 -7.18 13.11
C GLU A 139 -7.00 -6.18 12.80
N GLN A 140 -6.81 -4.91 13.16
CA GLN A 140 -7.76 -3.85 12.90
C GLN A 140 -7.73 -3.44 11.42
N LYS A 141 -6.54 -3.42 10.79
CA LYS A 141 -6.43 -3.24 9.33
C LYS A 141 -7.19 -4.33 8.58
N LEU A 142 -7.01 -5.59 9.00
CA LEU A 142 -7.72 -6.73 8.42
C LEU A 142 -9.25 -6.60 8.58
N SER A 143 -9.70 -6.29 9.79
CA SER A 143 -11.13 -6.12 10.09
C SER A 143 -11.77 -5.01 9.25
N PHE A 144 -11.03 -3.93 8.99
CA PHE A 144 -11.48 -2.82 8.15
C PHE A 144 -11.62 -3.23 6.68
N ILE A 145 -10.66 -3.99 6.15
CA ILE A 145 -10.76 -4.56 4.80
C ILE A 145 -11.98 -5.47 4.70
N GLU A 146 -12.21 -6.32 5.69
CA GLU A 146 -13.39 -7.19 5.73
C GLU A 146 -14.72 -6.41 5.78
N SER A 147 -14.77 -5.24 6.44
CA SER A 147 -15.97 -4.40 6.37
C SER A 147 -16.18 -3.81 4.99
N LEU A 148 -15.12 -3.36 4.31
CA LEU A 148 -15.23 -2.82 2.94
C LEU A 148 -15.68 -3.90 1.95
N MET A 149 -15.16 -5.13 2.08
CA MET A 149 -15.56 -6.25 1.21
C MET A 149 -17.01 -6.66 1.44
N ARG A 150 -17.53 -6.56 2.67
CA ARG A 150 -18.95 -6.85 2.98
C ARG A 150 -19.92 -5.92 2.28
N GLU A 151 -19.50 -4.70 1.96
CA GLU A 151 -20.28 -3.74 1.19
C GLU A 151 -20.31 -4.03 -0.32
N LYS A 152 -19.85 -5.22 -0.75
CA LYS A 152 -19.72 -5.67 -2.15
C LYS A 152 -18.71 -4.87 -2.98
N ASN A 153 -17.80 -4.17 -2.32
CA ASN A 153 -16.67 -3.53 -2.99
C ASN A 153 -15.61 -4.57 -3.36
N ILE A 154 -14.99 -4.42 -4.53
CA ILE A 154 -13.74 -5.14 -4.87
C ILE A 154 -12.60 -4.34 -4.24
N VAL A 155 -11.90 -4.94 -3.28
CA VAL A 155 -10.85 -4.28 -2.51
C VAL A 155 -9.48 -4.74 -2.98
N GLY A 156 -8.66 -3.79 -3.45
CA GLY A 156 -7.24 -3.99 -3.70
C GLY A 156 -6.42 -3.43 -2.54
N MET A 157 -5.51 -4.23 -1.97
CA MET A 157 -4.62 -3.76 -0.90
C MET A 157 -3.21 -3.57 -1.42
N VAL A 158 -2.55 -2.48 -1.03
CA VAL A 158 -1.15 -2.19 -1.37
C VAL A 158 -0.35 -2.14 -0.07
N GLY A 159 0.75 -2.90 0.02
CA GLY A 159 1.58 -2.97 1.23
C GLY A 159 3.01 -3.47 0.97
N ASP A 160 3.86 -3.43 1.99
CA ASP A 160 5.26 -3.87 1.93
C ASP A 160 5.43 -5.41 2.08
N GLY A 161 4.34 -6.10 2.45
CA GLY A 161 4.28 -7.56 2.56
C GLY A 161 4.92 -8.16 3.81
N ILE A 162 5.55 -7.37 4.69
CA ILE A 162 6.08 -7.88 5.96
C ILE A 162 5.05 -7.70 7.08
N ASN A 163 4.55 -6.47 7.26
CA ASN A 163 3.58 -6.15 8.32
C ASN A 163 2.13 -6.33 7.85
N ASP A 164 1.92 -6.31 6.55
CA ASP A 164 0.61 -6.25 5.92
C ASP A 164 0.20 -7.59 5.25
N ALA A 165 0.98 -8.67 5.42
CA ALA A 165 0.73 -9.97 4.78
C ALA A 165 -0.69 -10.54 5.03
N PRO A 166 -1.23 -10.57 6.26
CA PRO A 166 -2.58 -11.10 6.49
C PRO A 166 -3.66 -10.30 5.77
N ALA A 167 -3.46 -8.99 5.69
CA ALA A 167 -4.39 -8.06 5.06
C ALA A 167 -4.29 -8.15 3.52
N LEU A 168 -3.08 -8.34 2.97
CA LEU A 168 -2.84 -8.57 1.54
C LEU A 168 -3.51 -9.87 1.08
N ALA A 169 -3.38 -10.95 1.85
CA ALA A 169 -3.99 -12.25 1.55
C ALA A 169 -5.53 -12.22 1.59
N LYS A 170 -6.12 -11.29 2.35
CA LYS A 170 -7.58 -11.19 2.51
C LYS A 170 -8.24 -10.35 1.43
N ALA A 171 -7.54 -9.36 0.91
CA ALA A 171 -8.04 -8.49 -0.15
C ALA A 171 -8.40 -9.30 -1.41
N ASN A 172 -9.23 -8.73 -2.28
CA ASN A 172 -9.52 -9.38 -3.56
C ASN A 172 -8.30 -9.43 -4.47
N ILE A 173 -7.42 -8.43 -4.35
CA ILE A 173 -6.14 -8.35 -5.04
C ILE A 173 -5.12 -7.75 -4.08
N GLY A 174 -4.05 -8.50 -3.79
CA GLY A 174 -2.91 -8.03 -3.02
C GLY A 174 -1.79 -7.48 -3.92
N PHE A 175 -1.37 -6.24 -3.69
CA PHE A 175 -0.25 -5.58 -4.36
C PHE A 175 0.91 -5.39 -3.39
N SER A 176 2.06 -6.00 -3.69
CA SER A 176 3.29 -5.80 -2.91
C SER A 176 4.18 -4.74 -3.53
N VAL A 177 4.70 -3.82 -2.70
CA VAL A 177 5.59 -2.71 -3.09
C VAL A 177 6.94 -2.89 -2.40
N GLY A 178 7.96 -3.38 -3.11
CA GLY A 178 9.27 -3.64 -2.51
C GLY A 178 10.44 -3.54 -3.50
N GLN A 179 11.58 -3.00 -3.04
CA GLN A 179 12.84 -2.93 -3.80
C GLN A 179 13.63 -4.25 -3.84
N GLY A 180 13.10 -5.31 -3.24
CA GLY A 180 13.76 -6.62 -3.19
C GLY A 180 12.89 -7.57 -2.41
N GLY A 181 11.75 -7.94 -3.00
CA GLY A 181 10.68 -8.73 -2.39
C GLY A 181 11.22 -9.72 -1.38
N SER A 182 10.92 -9.49 -0.09
CA SER A 182 11.08 -10.54 0.89
C SER A 182 10.28 -11.74 0.41
N ASP A 183 10.81 -12.96 0.55
CA ASP A 183 10.14 -14.19 0.05
C ASP A 183 8.67 -14.25 0.51
N THR A 184 8.39 -13.79 1.72
CA THR A 184 7.03 -13.68 2.29
C THR A 184 6.08 -12.81 1.47
N ALA A 185 6.56 -11.69 0.92
CA ALA A 185 5.76 -10.76 0.14
C ALA A 185 5.50 -11.27 -1.28
N LEU A 186 6.47 -12.00 -1.84
CA LEU A 186 6.34 -12.70 -3.12
C LEU A 186 5.36 -13.88 -3.04
N GLU A 187 5.31 -14.58 -1.91
CA GLU A 187 4.40 -15.70 -1.70
C GLU A 187 2.95 -15.29 -1.41
N THR A 188 2.74 -14.09 -0.87
CA THR A 188 1.42 -13.67 -0.36
C THR A 188 0.64 -12.75 -1.31
N ALA A 189 1.32 -11.97 -2.16
CA ALA A 189 0.67 -10.99 -3.03
C ALA A 189 0.36 -11.57 -4.43
N ASP A 190 -0.80 -11.20 -4.98
CA ASP A 190 -1.20 -11.57 -6.36
C ASP A 190 -0.37 -10.82 -7.41
N VAL A 191 0.04 -9.59 -7.10
CA VAL A 191 0.76 -8.69 -8.00
C VAL A 191 1.91 -8.02 -7.26
N VAL A 192 3.09 -8.00 -7.90
CA VAL A 192 4.29 -7.37 -7.34
C VAL A 192 4.71 -6.19 -8.21
N LEU A 193 4.82 -5.01 -7.59
CA LEU A 193 5.28 -3.79 -8.26
C LEU A 193 6.80 -3.75 -8.26
N LEU A 194 7.39 -4.06 -9.41
CA LEU A 194 8.84 -4.05 -9.59
C LEU A 194 9.37 -2.61 -9.44
N HIS A 195 10.42 -2.45 -8.63
CA HIS A 195 11.05 -1.17 -8.28
C HIS A 195 10.22 -0.22 -7.40
N GLY A 196 9.07 -0.68 -6.91
CA GLY A 196 8.22 0.12 -6.01
C GLY A 196 7.57 1.34 -6.65
N ASP A 197 7.41 1.36 -7.98
CA ASP A 197 6.77 2.46 -8.70
C ASP A 197 5.23 2.33 -8.62
N LEU A 198 4.60 3.22 -7.85
CA LEU A 198 3.15 3.22 -7.65
C LEU A 198 2.35 3.55 -8.91
N ARG A 199 2.96 4.14 -9.95
CA ARG A 199 2.29 4.43 -11.24
C ARG A 199 1.91 3.15 -11.99
N GLN A 200 2.47 2.02 -11.60
CA GLN A 200 2.10 0.72 -12.14
C GLN A 200 0.69 0.27 -11.69
N LEU A 201 0.16 0.79 -10.57
CA LEU A 201 -1.21 0.48 -10.12
C LEU A 201 -2.28 0.97 -11.10
N PRO A 202 -2.36 2.27 -11.46
CA PRO A 202 -3.34 2.73 -12.43
C PRO A 202 -3.10 2.08 -13.81
N TYR A 203 -1.84 1.81 -14.19
CA TYR A 203 -1.54 1.04 -15.39
C TYR A 203 -2.19 -0.35 -15.37
N PHE A 204 -1.98 -1.10 -14.29
CA PHE A 204 -2.54 -2.44 -14.11
C PHE A 204 -4.06 -2.42 -14.20
N VAL A 205 -4.73 -1.45 -13.55
CA VAL A 205 -6.19 -1.36 -13.59
C VAL A 205 -6.70 -1.06 -15.01
N ARG A 206 -6.05 -0.15 -15.75
CA ARG A 206 -6.41 0.14 -17.15
C ARG A 206 -6.24 -1.07 -18.03
N LEU A 207 -5.10 -1.75 -17.92
CA LEU A 207 -4.81 -2.97 -18.68
C LEU A 207 -5.81 -4.08 -18.37
N SER A 208 -6.18 -4.25 -17.10
CA SER A 208 -7.17 -5.23 -16.66
C SER A 208 -8.54 -4.97 -17.29
N ARG A 209 -9.04 -3.71 -17.26
CA ARG A 209 -10.32 -3.34 -17.88
C ARG A 209 -10.34 -3.58 -19.39
N GLU A 210 -9.27 -3.22 -20.10
CA GLU A 210 -9.14 -3.48 -21.54
C GLU A 210 -9.09 -4.99 -21.83
N THR A 211 -8.38 -5.75 -21.01
CA THR A 211 -8.27 -7.21 -21.15
C THR A 211 -9.63 -7.88 -20.96
N THR A 212 -10.41 -7.47 -19.95
CA THR A 212 -11.78 -7.97 -19.75
C THR A 212 -12.69 -7.65 -20.94
N THR A 213 -12.55 -6.45 -21.51
CA THR A 213 -13.33 -6.05 -22.69
C THR A 213 -13.00 -6.91 -23.91
N VAL A 214 -11.71 -7.13 -24.19
CA VAL A 214 -11.25 -8.00 -25.29
C VAL A 214 -11.67 -9.45 -25.06
N LEU A 215 -11.62 -9.94 -23.80
CA LEU A 215 -12.07 -11.27 -23.44
C LEU A 215 -13.57 -11.44 -23.69
N ALA A 216 -14.39 -10.48 -23.28
CA ALA A 216 -15.84 -10.50 -23.52
C ALA A 216 -16.16 -10.52 -25.02
N GLN A 217 -15.45 -9.73 -25.84
CA GLN A 217 -15.57 -9.76 -27.30
C GLN A 217 -15.23 -11.14 -27.86
N ASN A 218 -14.11 -11.72 -27.43
CA ASN A 218 -13.66 -13.03 -27.87
C ASN A 218 -14.67 -14.14 -27.55
N ILE A 219 -15.21 -14.13 -26.33
CA ILE A 219 -16.25 -15.07 -25.92
C ILE A 219 -17.53 -14.86 -26.73
N ALA A 220 -17.95 -13.61 -26.94
CA ALA A 220 -19.13 -13.29 -27.74
C ALA A 220 -18.99 -13.77 -29.20
N PHE A 221 -17.84 -13.56 -29.84
CA PHE A 221 -17.56 -14.06 -31.18
C PHE A 221 -17.54 -15.60 -31.23
N ALA A 222 -16.86 -16.24 -30.27
CA ALA A 222 -16.78 -17.69 -30.16
C ALA A 222 -18.17 -18.33 -30.00
N LEU A 223 -18.99 -17.78 -29.11
CA LEU A 223 -20.34 -18.29 -28.86
C LEU A 223 -21.29 -17.96 -30.01
N GLY A 224 -21.17 -16.78 -30.60
CA GLY A 224 -22.00 -16.34 -31.72
C GLY A 224 -21.83 -17.22 -32.95
N ILE A 225 -20.59 -17.53 -33.35
CA ILE A 225 -20.33 -18.41 -34.49
C ILE A 225 -20.81 -19.83 -34.21
N LYS A 226 -20.58 -20.35 -33.01
CA LYS A 226 -21.10 -21.67 -32.59
C LYS A 226 -22.63 -21.73 -32.64
N ALA A 227 -23.32 -20.68 -32.20
CA ALA A 227 -24.76 -20.59 -32.26
C ALA A 227 -25.28 -20.58 -33.71
N VAL A 228 -24.65 -19.83 -34.61
CA VAL A 228 -25.02 -19.79 -36.04
C VAL A 228 -24.86 -21.17 -36.69
N VAL A 229 -23.71 -21.82 -36.49
CA VAL A 229 -23.46 -23.16 -37.02
C VAL A 229 -24.45 -24.18 -36.45
N PHE A 230 -24.78 -24.08 -35.15
CA PHE A 230 -25.76 -24.94 -34.50
C PHE A 230 -27.16 -24.79 -35.10
N VAL A 231 -27.63 -23.55 -35.34
CA VAL A 231 -28.92 -23.30 -35.98
C VAL A 231 -28.94 -23.84 -37.42
N LEU A 232 -27.87 -23.62 -38.20
CA LEU A 232 -27.76 -24.15 -39.55
C LEU A 232 -27.74 -25.69 -39.58
N ALA A 233 -27.14 -26.33 -38.58
CA ALA A 233 -27.17 -27.78 -38.43
C ALA A 233 -28.59 -28.29 -38.16
N LEU A 234 -29.37 -27.63 -37.31
CA LEU A 234 -30.78 -27.96 -37.05
C LEU A 234 -31.66 -27.83 -38.30
N MET A 235 -31.36 -26.85 -39.16
CA MET A 235 -32.04 -26.67 -40.46
C MET A 235 -31.52 -27.64 -41.54
N ASN A 236 -30.64 -28.59 -41.19
CA ASN A 236 -30.02 -29.55 -42.10
C ASN A 236 -29.20 -28.90 -43.24
N HIS A 237 -28.72 -27.67 -43.01
CA HIS A 237 -27.90 -26.89 -43.96
C HIS A 237 -26.41 -26.86 -43.60
N ALA A 238 -26.02 -27.38 -42.42
CA ALA A 238 -24.61 -27.47 -42.02
C ALA A 238 -24.09 -28.91 -42.03
N THR A 239 -22.84 -29.08 -42.46
CA THR A 239 -22.09 -30.34 -42.48
C THR A 239 -20.97 -30.29 -41.43
N LEU A 240 -20.48 -31.45 -41.01
CA LEU A 240 -19.43 -31.57 -40.00
C LEU A 240 -18.16 -30.77 -40.36
N TRP A 241 -17.77 -30.79 -41.64
CA TRP A 241 -16.57 -30.08 -42.10
C TRP A 241 -16.72 -28.54 -42.02
N MET A 242 -17.92 -28.00 -42.27
CA MET A 242 -18.19 -26.56 -42.15
C MET A 242 -18.12 -26.12 -40.69
N ALA A 243 -18.63 -26.94 -39.78
CA ALA A 243 -18.54 -26.68 -38.34
C ALA A 243 -17.09 -26.63 -37.86
N VAL A 244 -16.27 -27.58 -38.28
CA VAL A 244 -14.83 -27.61 -37.95
C VAL A 244 -14.10 -26.39 -38.52
N LEU A 245 -14.36 -26.04 -39.79
CA LEU A 245 -13.76 -24.86 -40.40
C LEU A 245 -14.13 -23.56 -39.67
N ALA A 246 -15.39 -23.42 -39.28
CA ALA A 246 -15.89 -22.27 -38.54
C ALA A 246 -15.22 -22.15 -37.15
N ASP A 247 -15.09 -23.26 -36.41
CA ASP A 247 -14.47 -23.25 -35.07
C ASP A 247 -12.97 -22.90 -35.13
N VAL A 248 -12.24 -23.47 -36.10
CA VAL A 248 -10.82 -23.15 -36.32
C VAL A 248 -10.66 -21.70 -36.79
N GLY A 249 -11.49 -21.23 -37.71
CA GLY A 249 -11.48 -19.84 -38.17
C GLY A 249 -11.79 -18.85 -37.05
N THR A 250 -12.74 -19.20 -36.17
CA THR A 250 -13.08 -18.41 -34.99
C THR A 250 -11.91 -18.36 -34.00
N SER A 251 -11.21 -19.47 -33.80
CA SER A 251 -10.03 -19.53 -32.94
C SER A 251 -8.93 -18.59 -33.44
N LEU A 252 -8.69 -18.54 -34.75
CA LEU A 252 -7.73 -17.60 -35.35
C LEU A 252 -8.14 -16.13 -35.17
N LEU A 253 -9.43 -15.81 -35.34
CA LEU A 253 -9.96 -14.47 -35.12
C LEU A 253 -9.84 -14.03 -33.66
N VAL A 254 -10.17 -14.91 -32.73
CA VAL A 254 -10.05 -14.67 -31.28
C VAL A 254 -8.60 -14.43 -30.87
N VAL A 255 -7.66 -15.24 -31.41
CA VAL A 255 -6.22 -15.05 -31.17
C VAL A 255 -5.75 -13.72 -31.76
N ALA A 256 -6.14 -13.40 -33.00
CA ALA A 256 -5.78 -12.13 -33.63
C ALA A 256 -6.31 -10.91 -32.85
N ASN A 257 -7.53 -10.98 -32.32
CA ASN A 257 -8.09 -9.93 -31.46
C ASN A 257 -7.37 -9.85 -30.11
N GLY A 258 -6.98 -10.99 -29.53
CA GLY A 258 -6.17 -11.05 -28.31
C GLY A 258 -4.81 -10.37 -28.48
N LEU A 259 -4.14 -10.57 -29.63
CA LEU A 259 -2.87 -9.93 -29.96
C LEU A 259 -2.97 -8.39 -30.05
N ARG A 260 -4.18 -7.81 -30.14
CA ARG A 260 -4.39 -6.36 -30.08
C ARG A 260 -3.91 -5.77 -28.75
N LEU A 261 -3.99 -6.53 -27.65
CA LEU A 261 -3.51 -6.12 -26.33
C LEU A 261 -1.99 -5.93 -26.28
N LEU A 262 -1.21 -6.59 -27.15
CA LEU A 262 0.24 -6.36 -27.26
C LEU A 262 0.58 -4.95 -27.79
N ARG A 263 -0.37 -4.30 -28.47
CA ARG A 263 -0.22 -2.91 -28.93
C ARG A 263 -0.65 -1.90 -27.87
N PHE A 264 -1.10 -2.36 -26.70
CA PHE A 264 -1.44 -1.48 -25.59
C PHE A 264 -0.17 -0.76 -25.11
N ARG A 265 -0.01 0.49 -25.55
CA ARG A 265 0.93 1.44 -24.97
C ARG A 265 0.16 2.26 -23.95
N ALA A 266 0.50 2.14 -22.68
CA ALA A 266 0.11 3.15 -21.70
C ALA A 266 0.88 4.43 -21.98
N GLY A 267 0.26 5.27 -22.77
CA GLY A 267 0.79 6.54 -23.23
C GLY A 267 -0.28 7.34 -23.95
N ARG A 268 -1.49 7.32 -23.39
CA ARG A 268 -2.58 8.30 -23.46
C ARG A 268 -3.50 8.03 -22.29
#